data_AF-A0A090AEE0-F1
#
_entry.id   AF-A0A090AEE0-F1
#
_cell.length_a   1.000
_cell.length_b   1.000
_cell.length_c   1.000
_cell.angle_alpha   90.00
_cell.angle_beta   90.00
_cell.angle_gamma   90.00
#
_symmetry.space_group_name_H-M   'P 1'
#
loop_
_entity.id
_entity.type
_entity.pdbx_description
1 polymer ?
#
loop_
_entity_poly.entity_id
_entity_poly.type
_entity_poly.pdbx_seq_one_letter_code
_entity_poly.pdbx_strand_id
1 'polypeptide(L)'
;MINSVHTLPGGYRDEHGQLHREVVLIPLSGQEEELLAQPSPLAMASVITTVLTRCVQQIGTLAMTTGLARQLLIGDRQYLLLLLRALTFGDQVMMTHRCPWPDCGQALDMDFKLSEFPVHTAPPDSHLQRMTLSPAASEGHMWAKRQPTVQFRLPNGEDQEIIAPLLEQNEASALTQLLCRCIHSLGEIDKPLPELIQELSPLARQEIEAQMAALMPGVDLTLTANCPHCEREFTVPFELTDFFFGELATGEELLRREVHYLAYHYHWSEQEILALPRNKRRAYIETLASEIERLNDAIT
;
A
#
# COMPACT_ATOMS: atom_id res chain seq x y z
N MET A 1 12.86 -7.53 -19.50
CA MET A 1 12.15 -6.87 -18.39
C MET A 1 13.22 -6.31 -17.47
N ILE A 2 13.17 -5.02 -17.14
CA ILE A 2 14.10 -4.43 -16.18
C ILE A 2 13.57 -4.84 -14.81
N ASN A 3 14.20 -5.85 -14.22
CA ASN A 3 13.94 -6.21 -12.83
C ASN A 3 14.46 -5.07 -11.96
N SER A 4 13.58 -4.47 -11.17
CA SER A 4 13.95 -3.39 -10.27
C SER A 4 14.14 -3.94 -8.86
N VAL A 5 15.34 -3.74 -8.31
CA VAL A 5 15.73 -4.22 -6.99
C VAL A 5 15.59 -3.08 -6.00
N HIS A 6 14.83 -3.28 -4.93
CA HIS A 6 14.57 -2.29 -3.88
C HIS A 6 14.76 -2.89 -2.49
N THR A 7 14.73 -2.06 -1.45
CA THR A 7 14.85 -2.51 -0.06
C THR A 7 13.55 -2.19 0.70
N LEU A 8 12.91 -3.21 1.24
CA LEU A 8 11.72 -3.07 2.07
C LEU A 8 12.02 -2.29 3.37
N PRO A 9 11.18 -1.32 3.74
CA PRO A 9 11.29 -0.57 4.99
C PRO A 9 11.34 -1.47 6.23
N GLY A 10 10.41 -2.42 6.34
CA GLY A 10 10.32 -3.38 7.44
C GLY A 10 10.98 -4.72 7.12
N GLY A 11 10.62 -5.28 5.98
CA GLY A 11 11.09 -6.58 5.53
C GLY A 11 10.27 -7.75 6.04
N TYR A 12 10.51 -8.92 5.44
CA TYR A 12 9.84 -10.17 5.79
C TYR A 12 10.75 -11.05 6.65
N ARG A 13 10.23 -11.60 7.74
CA ARG A 13 10.94 -12.60 8.53
C ARG A 13 10.39 -13.98 8.23
N ASP A 14 11.26 -14.91 7.85
CA ASP A 14 10.88 -16.28 7.62
C ASP A 14 10.74 -17.09 8.92
N GLU A 15 10.34 -18.36 8.77
CA GLU A 15 10.16 -19.31 9.88
C GLU A 15 11.45 -19.58 10.68
N HIS A 16 12.61 -19.30 10.10
CA HIS A 16 13.92 -19.42 10.76
C HIS A 16 14.36 -18.12 11.43
N GLY A 17 13.55 -17.06 11.36
CA GLY A 17 13.83 -15.74 11.92
C GLY A 17 14.76 -14.89 11.06
N GLN A 18 15.14 -15.35 9.86
CA GLN A 18 15.97 -14.58 8.94
C GLN A 18 15.16 -13.44 8.34
N LEU A 19 15.74 -12.23 8.37
CA LEU A 19 15.13 -11.02 7.83
C LEU A 19 15.52 -10.83 6.35
N HIS A 20 14.53 -10.80 5.47
CA HIS A 20 14.64 -10.57 4.04
C HIS A 20 14.09 -9.18 3.70
N ARG A 21 14.93 -8.31 3.11
CA ARG A 21 14.54 -6.93 2.77
C ARG A 21 14.68 -6.60 1.29
N GLU A 22 15.59 -7.26 0.59
CA GLU A 22 15.72 -7.06 -0.86
C GLU A 22 14.45 -7.55 -1.54
N VAL A 23 13.87 -6.76 -2.43
CA VAL A 23 12.67 -7.12 -3.19
C VAL A 23 12.88 -6.86 -4.67
N VAL A 24 12.40 -7.78 -5.50
CA VAL A 24 12.44 -7.65 -6.96
C VAL A 24 11.03 -7.50 -7.49
N LEU A 25 10.78 -6.39 -8.18
CA LEU A 25 9.47 -6.02 -8.72
C LEU A 25 9.48 -5.89 -10.24
N ILE A 26 8.33 -6.18 -10.83
CA ILE A 26 7.99 -5.87 -12.22
C ILE A 26 6.80 -4.89 -12.27
N PRO A 27 6.69 -4.06 -13.33
CA PRO A 27 5.53 -3.17 -13.52
C PRO A 27 4.24 -3.97 -13.69
N LEU A 28 3.10 -3.28 -13.52
CA LEU A 28 1.79 -3.87 -13.78
C LEU A 28 1.66 -4.28 -15.26
N SER A 29 0.99 -5.42 -15.48
CA SER A 29 0.41 -5.75 -16.78
C SER A 29 -1.01 -5.19 -16.89
N GLY A 30 -1.62 -5.32 -18.07
CA GLY A 30 -3.02 -4.96 -18.29
C GLY A 30 -3.97 -5.72 -17.36
N GLN A 31 -3.62 -6.95 -16.97
CA GLN A 31 -4.43 -7.74 -16.04
C GLN A 31 -4.50 -7.12 -14.64
N GLU A 32 -3.39 -6.56 -14.16
CA GLU A 32 -3.38 -5.84 -12.87
C GLU A 32 -3.99 -4.45 -13.00
N GLU A 33 -3.79 -3.77 -14.14
CA GLU A 33 -4.44 -2.49 -14.42
C GLU A 33 -5.98 -2.62 -14.34
N GLU A 34 -6.56 -3.66 -14.96
CA GLU A 34 -8.01 -3.94 -14.87
C GLU A 34 -8.45 -4.31 -13.45
N LEU A 35 -7.70 -5.18 -12.77
CA LEU A 35 -8.04 -5.63 -11.43
C LEU A 35 -8.10 -4.46 -10.43
N LEU A 36 -7.24 -3.46 -10.60
CA LEU A 36 -7.15 -2.28 -9.75
C LEU A 36 -8.04 -1.11 -10.19
N ALA A 37 -8.60 -1.14 -11.40
CA ALA A 37 -9.49 -0.09 -11.90
C ALA A 37 -10.89 -0.12 -11.26
N GLN A 38 -11.37 -1.28 -10.81
CA GLN A 38 -12.72 -1.42 -10.21
C GLN A 38 -12.75 -2.29 -8.93
N PRO A 39 -11.89 -2.06 -7.92
CA PRO A 39 -11.94 -2.85 -6.70
C PRO A 39 -13.16 -2.42 -5.86
N SER A 40 -13.94 -3.40 -5.41
CA SER A 40 -14.86 -3.17 -4.30
C SER A 40 -14.07 -2.76 -3.05
N PRO A 41 -14.50 -1.76 -2.27
CA PRO A 41 -13.83 -1.38 -1.01
C PRO A 41 -13.59 -2.59 -0.08
N LEU A 42 -14.57 -3.50 0.00
CA LEU A 42 -14.49 -4.75 0.76
C LEU A 42 -13.38 -5.71 0.29
N ALA A 43 -12.98 -5.61 -0.97
CA ALA A 43 -11.98 -6.47 -1.58
C ALA A 43 -10.62 -5.80 -1.72
N MET A 44 -10.46 -4.52 -1.33
CA MET A 44 -9.25 -3.76 -1.62
C MET A 44 -7.98 -4.42 -1.05
N ALA A 45 -8.02 -4.89 0.20
CA ALA A 45 -6.89 -5.57 0.82
C ALA A 45 -6.50 -6.88 0.11
N SER A 46 -7.48 -7.67 -0.33
CA SER A 46 -7.25 -8.94 -1.04
C SER A 46 -6.85 -8.73 -2.50
N VAL A 47 -7.34 -7.67 -3.14
CA VAL A 47 -6.88 -7.19 -4.45
C VAL A 47 -5.41 -6.77 -4.37
N ILE A 48 -5.01 -5.98 -3.37
CA ILE A 48 -3.60 -5.61 -3.15
C ILE A 48 -2.76 -6.86 -2.94
N THR A 49 -3.21 -7.82 -2.12
CA THR A 49 -2.50 -9.10 -1.95
C THR A 49 -2.31 -9.83 -3.27
N THR A 50 -3.33 -9.84 -4.14
CA THR A 50 -3.27 -10.48 -5.46
C THR A 50 -2.26 -9.78 -6.36
N VAL A 51 -2.29 -8.44 -6.43
CA VAL A 51 -1.34 -7.65 -7.22
C VAL A 51 0.09 -7.84 -6.74
N LEU A 52 0.32 -7.74 -5.43
CA LEU A 52 1.66 -7.98 -4.85
C LEU A 52 2.14 -9.40 -5.13
N THR A 53 1.25 -10.40 -5.11
CA THR A 53 1.59 -11.79 -5.46
C THR A 53 2.09 -11.91 -6.91
N ARG A 54 1.53 -11.13 -7.84
CA ARG A 54 1.86 -11.20 -9.27
C ARG A 54 3.05 -10.34 -9.66
N CYS A 55 3.20 -9.16 -9.04
CA CYS A 55 4.18 -8.17 -9.45
C CYS A 55 5.49 -8.20 -8.65
N VAL A 56 5.49 -8.81 -7.45
CA VAL A 56 6.73 -9.09 -6.73
C VAL A 56 7.23 -10.47 -7.15
N GLN A 57 8.44 -10.56 -7.69
CA GLN A 57 9.03 -11.84 -8.09
C GLN A 57 9.60 -12.60 -6.89
N GLN A 58 10.34 -11.91 -6.03
CA GLN A 58 10.96 -12.48 -4.84
C GLN A 58 11.23 -11.43 -3.76
N ILE A 59 11.33 -11.89 -2.52
CA ILE A 59 11.84 -11.13 -1.37
C ILE A 59 13.03 -11.92 -0.78
N GLY A 60 14.23 -11.35 -0.85
CA GLY A 60 15.46 -12.07 -0.60
C GLY A 60 15.56 -13.30 -1.49
N THR A 61 15.65 -14.47 -0.87
CA THR A 61 15.69 -15.76 -1.57
C THR A 61 14.33 -16.43 -1.73
N LEU A 62 13.25 -15.78 -1.28
CA LEU A 62 11.91 -16.37 -1.22
C LEU A 62 11.09 -15.92 -2.43
N ALA A 63 10.58 -16.89 -3.21
CA ALA A 63 9.61 -16.61 -4.25
C ALA A 63 8.31 -16.07 -3.63
N MET A 64 7.69 -15.10 -4.30
CA MET A 64 6.45 -14.52 -3.81
C MET A 64 5.31 -15.54 -3.84
N THR A 65 4.51 -15.57 -2.77
CA THR A 65 3.27 -16.36 -2.67
C THR A 65 2.19 -15.51 -2.04
N THR A 66 0.92 -15.90 -2.20
CA THR A 66 -0.21 -15.23 -1.55
C THR A 66 -0.07 -15.21 -0.02
N GLY A 67 0.45 -16.29 0.57
CA GLY A 67 0.71 -16.36 2.01
C GLY A 67 1.76 -15.35 2.45
N LEU A 68 2.86 -15.23 1.69
CA LEU A 68 3.91 -14.25 1.97
C LEU A 68 3.38 -12.81 1.81
N ALA A 69 2.66 -12.52 0.71
CA ALA A 69 2.08 -11.20 0.47
C ALA A 69 1.15 -10.73 1.61
N ARG A 70 0.38 -11.66 2.20
CA ARG A 70 -0.47 -11.41 3.37
C ARG A 70 0.32 -11.10 4.64
N GLN A 71 1.49 -11.71 4.81
CA GLN A 71 2.31 -11.53 6.00
C GLN A 71 3.15 -10.24 5.98
N LEU A 72 3.24 -9.55 4.83
CA LEU A 72 3.92 -8.25 4.74
C LEU A 72 3.24 -7.20 5.62
N LEU A 73 4.06 -6.40 6.31
CA LEU A 73 3.60 -5.28 7.11
C LEU A 73 2.81 -4.29 6.25
N ILE A 74 1.86 -3.59 6.86
CA ILE A 74 1.02 -2.61 6.14
C ILE A 74 1.89 -1.56 5.45
N GLY A 75 2.90 -1.02 6.14
CA GLY A 75 3.78 -0.01 5.54
C GLY A 75 4.69 -0.54 4.43
N ASP A 76 5.11 -1.82 4.48
CA ASP A 76 5.80 -2.47 3.36
C ASP A 76 4.87 -2.63 2.15
N ARG A 77 3.60 -3.00 2.38
CA ARG A 77 2.60 -3.11 1.30
C ARG A 77 2.34 -1.76 0.63
N GLN A 78 2.23 -0.69 1.41
CA GLN A 78 2.08 0.67 0.89
C GLN A 78 3.30 1.12 0.10
N TYR A 79 4.51 0.83 0.60
CA TYR A 79 5.75 1.12 -0.13
C TYR A 79 5.84 0.35 -1.45
N LEU A 80 5.45 -0.93 -1.47
CA LEU A 80 5.41 -1.71 -2.72
C LEU A 80 4.40 -1.14 -3.72
N LEU A 81 3.23 -0.67 -3.28
CA LEU A 81 2.28 0.02 -4.16
C LEU A 81 2.87 1.30 -4.76
N LEU A 82 3.61 2.08 -3.97
CA LEU A 82 4.30 3.27 -4.45
C LEU A 82 5.31 2.92 -5.54
N LEU A 83 6.10 1.86 -5.34
CA LEU A 83 7.05 1.38 -6.33
C LEU A 83 6.34 0.86 -7.60
N LEU A 84 5.25 0.10 -7.45
CA LEU A 84 4.48 -0.40 -8.60
C LEU A 84 3.88 0.73 -9.42
N ARG A 85 3.35 1.77 -8.77
CA ARG A 85 2.93 3.01 -9.42
C ARG A 85 4.11 3.58 -10.21
N ALA A 86 5.23 3.87 -9.55
CA ALA A 86 6.40 4.50 -10.17
C ALA A 86 6.93 3.70 -11.38
N LEU A 87 6.97 2.37 -11.29
CA LEU A 87 7.41 1.48 -12.37
C LEU A 87 6.45 1.46 -13.57
N THR A 88 5.15 1.69 -13.33
CA THR A 88 4.11 1.56 -14.36
C THR A 88 3.82 2.88 -15.07
N PHE A 89 3.76 3.99 -14.32
CA PHE A 89 3.37 5.32 -14.82
C PHE A 89 4.50 6.34 -14.79
N GLY A 90 5.61 6.03 -14.12
CA GLY A 90 6.70 6.95 -13.86
C GLY A 90 6.66 7.53 -12.45
N ASP A 91 7.79 8.10 -12.06
CA ASP A 91 8.04 8.64 -10.72
C ASP A 91 7.30 9.96 -10.45
N GLN A 92 6.99 10.71 -11.51
CA GLN A 92 6.33 12.00 -11.44
C GLN A 92 4.84 11.87 -11.14
N VAL A 93 4.33 12.70 -10.25
CA VAL A 93 2.90 12.85 -9.97
C VAL A 93 2.50 14.28 -10.25
N MET A 94 1.36 14.45 -10.90
CA MET A 94 0.68 15.74 -11.07
C MET A 94 -0.76 15.54 -10.62
N MET A 95 -1.22 16.36 -9.68
CA MET A 95 -2.60 16.33 -9.22
C MET A 95 -3.10 17.73 -8.91
N THR A 96 -4.42 17.91 -8.93
CA THR A 96 -5.04 19.15 -8.46
C THR A 96 -5.56 18.95 -7.05
N HIS A 97 -5.20 19.86 -6.15
CA HIS A 97 -5.68 19.91 -4.77
C HIS A 97 -6.45 21.21 -4.51
N ARG A 98 -7.22 21.27 -3.42
CA ARG A 98 -7.86 22.52 -2.96
C ARG A 98 -7.16 23.06 -1.73
N CYS A 99 -6.90 24.36 -1.72
CA CYS A 99 -6.35 25.03 -0.55
C CYS A 99 -7.24 24.74 0.69
N PRO A 100 -6.69 24.18 1.79
CA PRO A 100 -7.49 23.76 2.95
C PRO A 100 -8.02 24.94 3.77
N TRP A 101 -7.51 26.15 3.52
CA TRP A 101 -7.92 27.35 4.23
C TRP A 101 -9.30 27.83 3.75
N PRO A 102 -10.30 27.94 4.66
CA PRO A 102 -11.70 28.25 4.29
C PRO A 102 -11.91 29.59 3.57
N ASP A 103 -11.05 30.57 3.85
CA ASP A 103 -11.03 31.90 3.24
C ASP A 103 -10.37 31.92 1.84
N CYS A 104 -9.70 30.83 1.43
CA CYS A 104 -9.08 30.71 0.11
C CYS A 104 -9.82 29.68 -0.77
N GLY A 105 -9.80 28.39 -0.39
CA GLY A 105 -10.49 27.30 -1.09
C GLY A 105 -10.15 27.08 -2.58
N GLN A 106 -9.19 27.84 -3.13
CA GLN A 106 -8.83 27.80 -4.55
C GLN A 106 -8.15 26.48 -4.92
N ALA A 107 -8.35 26.07 -6.17
CA ALA A 107 -7.63 24.94 -6.74
C ALA A 107 -6.16 25.34 -6.98
N LEU A 108 -5.26 24.38 -6.76
CA LEU A 108 -3.86 24.47 -7.09
C LEU A 108 -3.37 23.13 -7.64
N ASP A 109 -2.36 23.19 -8.49
CA ASP A 109 -1.69 21.99 -8.97
C ASP A 109 -0.49 21.67 -8.08
N MET A 110 -0.35 20.40 -7.76
CA MET A 110 0.76 19.84 -7.00
C MET A 110 1.55 18.91 -7.93
N ASP A 111 2.86 19.13 -7.95
CA ASP A 111 3.84 18.41 -8.73
C ASP A 111 4.94 17.92 -7.77
N PHE A 112 5.15 16.61 -7.72
CA PHE A 112 6.14 15.98 -6.84
C PHE A 112 6.54 14.60 -7.37
N LYS A 113 7.67 14.09 -6.86
CA LYS A 113 8.16 12.75 -7.19
C LYS A 113 7.89 11.76 -6.06
N LEU A 114 7.47 10.55 -6.42
CA LEU A 114 7.27 9.47 -5.45
C LEU A 114 8.57 9.06 -4.76
N SER A 115 9.70 9.14 -5.47
CA SER A 115 11.03 8.84 -4.94
C SER A 115 11.54 9.83 -3.88
N GLU A 116 10.90 10.99 -3.74
CA GLU A 116 11.29 12.03 -2.77
C GLU A 116 10.62 11.83 -1.40
N PHE A 117 9.62 10.95 -1.29
CA PHE A 117 9.00 10.67 0.00
C PHE A 117 9.98 9.99 0.97
N PRO A 118 10.07 10.47 2.23
CA PRO A 118 10.91 9.84 3.24
C PRO A 118 10.49 8.40 3.51
N VAL A 119 11.48 7.50 3.64
CA VAL A 119 11.26 6.10 4.00
C VAL A 119 11.86 5.84 5.38
N HIS A 120 11.00 5.40 6.31
CA HIS A 120 11.40 5.04 7.66
C HIS A 120 11.54 3.53 7.78
N THR A 121 12.73 3.07 8.13
CA THR A 121 13.04 1.64 8.27
C THR A 121 12.91 1.19 9.70
N ALA A 122 12.42 -0.04 9.91
CA ALA A 122 12.37 -0.62 11.25
C ALA A 122 13.78 -0.96 11.75
N PRO A 123 14.07 -0.81 13.06
CA PRO A 123 15.27 -1.39 13.64
C PRO A 123 15.26 -2.92 13.46
N PRO A 124 16.43 -3.55 13.32
CA PRO A 124 16.55 -4.98 13.05
C PRO A 124 16.12 -5.89 14.22
N ASP A 125 15.77 -5.33 15.39
CA ASP A 125 15.50 -6.11 16.59
C ASP A 125 14.00 -6.31 16.86
N SER A 126 13.63 -7.58 16.78
CA SER A 126 12.36 -8.21 17.17
C SER A 126 11.12 -7.97 16.31
N HIS A 127 10.49 -9.06 15.88
CA HIS A 127 9.13 -9.09 15.31
C HIS A 127 8.06 -8.66 16.32
N LEU A 128 8.30 -8.91 17.61
CA LEU A 128 7.43 -8.52 18.70
C LEU A 128 7.98 -7.28 19.39
N GLN A 129 7.19 -6.22 19.41
CA GLN A 129 7.46 -4.98 20.10
C GLN A 129 6.97 -5.08 21.53
N ARG A 130 7.65 -4.38 22.44
CA ARG A 130 7.26 -4.30 23.85
C ARG A 130 7.13 -2.84 24.26
N MET A 131 6.05 -2.52 24.95
CA MET A 131 5.87 -1.22 25.59
C MET A 131 5.38 -1.37 27.04
N THR A 132 5.46 -0.28 27.80
CA THR A 132 4.84 -0.17 29.12
C THR A 132 3.77 0.90 29.03
N LEU A 133 2.54 0.57 29.43
CA LEU A 133 1.43 1.52 29.47
C LEU A 133 1.64 2.53 30.60
N SER A 134 1.03 3.70 30.46
CA SER A 134 0.98 4.68 31.55
C SER A 134 0.20 4.14 32.75
N PRO A 135 0.48 4.64 33.98
CA PRO A 135 -0.28 4.27 35.16
C PRO A 135 -1.80 4.45 34.99
N ALA A 136 -2.22 5.55 34.34
CA ALA A 136 -3.63 5.85 34.08
C ALA A 136 -4.26 4.88 33.06
N ALA A 137 -3.54 4.49 32.01
CA ALA A 137 -4.01 3.51 31.03
C ALA A 137 -4.22 2.12 31.66
N SER A 138 -3.43 1.80 32.68
CA SER A 138 -3.38 0.48 33.31
C SER A 138 -4.20 0.36 34.61
N GLU A 139 -4.83 1.45 35.04
CA GLU A 139 -5.61 1.51 36.28
C GLU A 139 -6.79 0.54 36.26
N GLY A 140 -7.05 -0.15 37.37
CA GLY A 140 -8.17 -1.09 37.49
C GLY A 140 -7.93 -2.46 36.83
N HIS A 141 -6.89 -2.63 36.00
CA HIS A 141 -6.59 -3.89 35.36
C HIS A 141 -5.77 -4.83 36.24
N MET A 142 -6.28 -6.04 36.51
CA MET A 142 -5.58 -7.02 37.36
C MET A 142 -4.22 -7.46 36.80
N TRP A 143 -4.13 -7.63 35.47
CA TRP A 143 -2.90 -8.03 34.78
C TRP A 143 -1.80 -6.96 34.88
N ALA A 144 -2.17 -5.71 35.12
CA ALA A 144 -1.27 -4.56 35.17
C ALA A 144 -0.64 -4.28 36.55
N LYS A 145 -1.11 -4.94 37.63
CA LYS A 145 -0.76 -4.59 39.02
C LYS A 145 0.73 -4.67 39.38
N ARG A 146 1.53 -5.42 38.60
CA ARG A 146 2.98 -5.56 38.80
C ARG A 146 3.78 -4.86 37.70
N GLN A 147 3.44 -5.16 36.45
CA GLN A 147 4.07 -4.61 35.26
C GLN A 147 3.02 -4.42 34.16
N PRO A 148 2.61 -3.17 33.84
CA PRO A 148 1.62 -2.89 32.79
C PRO A 148 2.27 -2.96 31.41
N THR A 149 2.91 -4.09 31.09
CA THR A 149 3.62 -4.28 29.82
C THR A 149 2.70 -4.90 28.79
N VAL A 150 2.87 -4.49 27.54
CA VAL A 150 2.15 -5.05 26.39
C VAL A 150 3.20 -5.50 25.38
N GLN A 151 3.07 -6.73 24.90
CA GLN A 151 3.81 -7.17 23.72
C GLN A 151 2.85 -7.33 22.54
N PHE A 152 3.27 -6.84 21.39
CA PHE A 152 2.44 -6.86 20.19
C PHE A 152 3.31 -7.01 18.94
N ARG A 153 2.71 -7.48 17.84
CA ARG A 153 3.27 -7.36 16.50
C ARG A 153 2.62 -6.17 15.77
N LEU A 154 3.30 -5.68 14.75
CA LEU A 154 2.70 -4.73 13.83
C LEU A 154 1.66 -5.43 12.93
N PRO A 155 0.61 -4.72 12.51
CA PRO A 155 -0.40 -5.27 11.61
C PRO A 155 0.15 -5.53 10.21
N ASN A 156 -0.41 -6.52 9.53
CA ASN A 156 -0.02 -6.97 8.20
C ASN A 156 -1.21 -7.03 7.22
N GLY A 157 -0.95 -7.47 5.99
CA GLY A 157 -1.99 -7.60 4.95
C GLY A 157 -3.12 -8.58 5.30
N GLU A 158 -2.83 -9.67 6.01
CA GLU A 158 -3.84 -10.62 6.49
C GLU A 158 -4.82 -9.94 7.45
N ASP A 159 -4.31 -9.09 8.33
CA ASP A 159 -5.16 -8.31 9.23
C ASP A 159 -6.06 -7.36 8.43
N GLN A 160 -5.53 -6.67 7.42
CA GLN A 160 -6.34 -5.81 6.55
C GLN A 160 -7.48 -6.58 5.87
N GLU A 161 -7.20 -7.79 5.34
CA GLU A 161 -8.23 -8.63 4.71
C GLU A 161 -9.31 -9.09 5.69
N ILE A 162 -8.94 -9.43 6.93
CA ILE A 162 -9.90 -9.87 7.96
C ILE A 162 -10.74 -8.71 8.49
N ILE A 163 -10.14 -7.52 8.61
CA ILE A 163 -10.78 -6.35 9.21
C ILE A 163 -11.65 -5.58 8.20
N ALA A 164 -11.31 -5.59 6.92
CA ALA A 164 -12.07 -4.90 5.87
C ALA A 164 -13.61 -5.11 5.94
N PRO A 165 -14.16 -6.34 6.02
CA PRO A 165 -15.60 -6.54 6.11
C PRO A 165 -16.22 -6.08 7.44
N LEU A 166 -15.43 -5.95 8.50
CA LEU A 166 -15.89 -5.49 9.81
C LEU A 166 -15.95 -3.96 9.90
N LEU A 167 -15.06 -3.25 9.19
CA LEU A 167 -15.03 -1.79 9.17
C LEU A 167 -16.33 -1.19 8.64
N GLU A 168 -16.94 -1.78 7.62
CA GLU A 168 -18.22 -1.32 7.08
C GLU A 168 -19.39 -1.53 8.05
N GLN A 169 -19.27 -2.50 8.95
CA GLN A 169 -20.33 -2.84 9.91
C GLN A 169 -20.21 -2.05 11.19
N ASN A 170 -19.01 -2.04 11.79
CA ASN A 170 -18.71 -1.41 13.07
C ASN A 170 -17.21 -1.21 13.25
N GLU A 171 -16.77 0.05 13.14
CA GLU A 171 -15.38 0.46 13.32
C GLU A 171 -14.79 0.05 14.68
N ALA A 172 -15.52 0.20 15.78
CA ALA A 172 -15.04 -0.17 17.10
C ALA A 172 -14.83 -1.69 17.26
N SER A 173 -15.68 -2.50 16.60
CA SER A 173 -15.51 -3.95 16.55
C SER A 173 -14.31 -4.34 15.69
N ALA A 174 -14.11 -3.69 14.55
CA ALA A 174 -12.94 -3.85 13.70
C ALA A 174 -11.64 -3.54 14.44
N LEU A 175 -11.54 -2.39 15.11
CA LEU A 175 -10.36 -2.02 15.90
C LEU A 175 -10.08 -3.01 17.03
N THR A 176 -11.12 -3.45 17.74
CA THR A 176 -10.98 -4.48 18.77
C THR A 176 -10.44 -5.79 18.19
N GLN A 177 -10.98 -6.24 17.04
CA GLN A 177 -10.53 -7.45 16.39
C GLN A 177 -9.06 -7.33 15.91
N LEU A 178 -8.65 -6.15 15.45
CA LEU A 178 -7.27 -5.87 15.07
C LEU A 178 -6.33 -6.00 16.29
N LEU A 179 -6.69 -5.38 17.42
CA LEU A 179 -5.93 -5.48 18.65
C LEU A 179 -5.84 -6.92 19.16
N CYS A 180 -6.93 -7.69 19.11
CA CYS A 180 -6.92 -9.12 19.45
C CYS A 180 -5.92 -9.93 18.61
N ARG A 181 -5.70 -9.55 17.36
CA ARG A 181 -4.77 -10.24 16.45
C ARG A 181 -3.33 -9.80 16.62
N CYS A 182 -3.11 -8.55 17.04
CA CYS A 182 -1.79 -7.96 17.15
C CYS A 182 -1.17 -8.10 18.54
N ILE A 183 -1.98 -8.06 19.61
CA ILE A 183 -1.50 -8.19 20.99
C ILE A 183 -1.15 -9.65 21.28
N HIS A 184 0.09 -9.86 21.71
CA HIS A 184 0.65 -11.17 22.04
C HIS A 184 0.64 -11.44 23.55
N SER A 185 0.86 -10.42 24.38
CA SER A 185 0.79 -10.57 25.83
C SER A 185 0.38 -9.27 26.54
N LEU A 186 -0.23 -9.43 27.71
CA LEU A 186 -0.59 -8.36 28.65
C LEU A 186 -0.05 -8.72 30.04
N GLY A 187 0.98 -8.02 30.48
CA GLY A 187 1.70 -8.35 31.72
C GLY A 187 2.29 -9.76 31.65
N GLU A 188 1.90 -10.62 32.59
CA GLU A 188 2.30 -12.04 32.64
C GLU A 188 1.37 -12.97 31.83
N ILE A 189 0.33 -12.44 31.18
CA ILE A 189 -0.65 -13.22 30.42
C ILE A 189 -0.19 -13.31 28.96
N ASP A 190 0.26 -14.49 28.56
CA ASP A 190 0.50 -14.83 27.15
C ASP A 190 -0.81 -15.14 26.43
N LYS A 191 -0.96 -14.62 25.20
CA LYS A 191 -2.12 -14.80 24.32
C LYS A 191 -3.45 -14.53 25.05
N PRO A 192 -3.69 -13.27 25.46
CA PRO A 192 -4.90 -12.89 26.18
C PRO A 192 -6.16 -13.24 25.38
N LEU A 193 -7.22 -13.63 26.09
CA LEU A 193 -8.53 -13.87 25.50
C LEU A 193 -9.14 -12.57 24.95
N PRO A 194 -9.98 -12.64 23.89
CA PRO A 194 -10.60 -11.46 23.30
C PRO A 194 -11.36 -10.56 24.28
N GLU A 195 -12.00 -11.15 25.30
CA GLU A 195 -12.73 -10.41 26.34
C GLU A 195 -11.80 -9.49 27.13
N LEU A 196 -10.57 -9.94 27.41
CA LEU A 196 -9.59 -9.11 28.11
C LEU A 196 -9.09 -7.94 27.25
N ILE A 197 -8.97 -8.14 25.95
CA ILE A 197 -8.65 -7.06 25.01
C ILE A 197 -9.81 -6.08 24.90
N GLN A 198 -11.05 -6.57 24.91
CA GLN A 198 -12.25 -5.74 24.92
C GLN A 198 -12.31 -4.82 26.13
N GLU A 199 -11.92 -5.33 27.30
CA GLU A 199 -11.89 -4.60 28.56
C GLU A 199 -10.81 -3.51 28.64
N LEU A 200 -9.81 -3.48 27.74
CA LEU A 200 -8.78 -2.44 27.75
C LEU A 200 -9.40 -1.04 27.76
N SER A 201 -8.91 -0.19 28.67
CA SER A 201 -9.34 1.19 28.77
C SER A 201 -9.13 1.94 27.45
N PRO A 202 -9.94 2.98 27.15
CA PRO A 202 -9.76 3.79 25.94
C PRO A 202 -8.35 4.38 25.83
N LEU A 203 -7.75 4.79 26.96
CA LEU A 203 -6.39 5.32 26.99
C LEU A 203 -5.34 4.24 26.69
N ALA A 204 -5.51 3.00 27.20
CA ALA A 204 -4.62 1.90 26.86
C ALA A 204 -4.65 1.57 25.37
N ARG A 205 -5.86 1.54 24.77
CA ARG A 205 -6.01 1.33 23.31
C ARG A 205 -5.31 2.41 22.52
N GLN A 206 -5.54 3.68 22.86
CA GLN A 206 -4.89 4.82 22.23
C GLN A 206 -3.36 4.75 22.33
N GLU A 207 -2.80 4.44 23.50
CA GLU A 207 -1.35 4.31 23.69
C GLU A 207 -0.75 3.16 22.84
N ILE A 208 -1.43 2.01 22.79
CA ILE A 208 -1.00 0.87 21.97
C ILE A 208 -1.04 1.21 20.48
N GLU A 209 -2.14 1.80 20.01
CA GLU A 209 -2.32 2.20 18.62
C GLU A 209 -1.29 3.25 18.20
N ALA A 210 -1.05 4.27 19.03
CA ALA A 210 -0.03 5.28 18.79
C ALA A 210 1.38 4.66 18.71
N GLN A 211 1.68 3.69 19.58
CA GLN A 211 2.96 3.01 19.55
C GLN A 211 3.10 2.10 18.32
N MET A 212 2.03 1.41 17.90
CA MET A 212 2.02 0.63 16.66
C MET A 212 2.28 1.52 15.44
N ALA A 213 1.63 2.69 15.38
CA ALA A 213 1.82 3.65 14.29
C ALA A 213 3.25 4.23 14.27
N ALA A 214 3.78 4.63 15.42
CA ALA A 214 5.14 5.17 15.53
C ALA A 214 6.24 4.16 15.17
N LEU A 215 5.99 2.86 15.38
CA LEU A 215 6.92 1.79 15.05
C LEU A 215 6.74 1.23 13.63
N MET A 216 5.66 1.60 12.92
CA MET A 216 5.38 1.06 11.59
C MET A 216 6.42 1.56 10.59
N PRO A 217 7.26 0.68 10.01
CA PRO A 217 8.14 1.07 8.93
C PRO A 217 7.34 1.29 7.65
N GLY A 218 7.73 2.24 6.83
CA GLY A 218 6.99 2.58 5.63
C GLY A 218 7.47 3.86 4.99
N VAL A 219 6.65 4.36 4.07
CA VAL A 219 6.86 5.64 3.42
C VAL A 219 5.99 6.71 4.10
N ASP A 220 6.59 7.85 4.40
CA ASP A 220 5.85 9.03 4.89
C ASP A 220 5.22 9.74 3.69
N LEU A 221 3.93 9.52 3.47
CA LEU A 221 3.17 10.10 2.36
C LEU A 221 2.61 11.48 2.71
N THR A 222 3.41 12.31 3.37
CA THR A 222 3.02 13.65 3.77
C THR A 222 3.63 14.67 2.82
N LEU A 223 2.78 15.47 2.16
CA LEU A 223 3.20 16.52 1.24
C LEU A 223 3.13 17.89 1.93
N THR A 224 4.16 18.70 1.73
CA THR A 224 4.16 20.12 2.11
C THR A 224 4.03 20.98 0.86
N ALA A 225 3.10 21.92 0.86
CA ALA A 225 2.83 22.80 -0.27
C ALA A 225 2.55 24.23 0.18
N ASN A 226 2.83 25.18 -0.71
CA ASN A 226 2.48 26.59 -0.53
C ASN A 226 1.36 26.95 -1.50
N CYS A 227 0.27 27.52 -1.00
CA CYS A 227 -0.83 27.94 -1.87
C CYS A 227 -0.45 29.20 -2.66
N PRO A 228 -0.48 29.19 -4.01
CA PRO A 228 -0.11 30.36 -4.81
C PRO A 228 -1.11 31.52 -4.70
N HIS A 229 -2.31 31.29 -4.13
CA HIS A 229 -3.37 32.30 -4.01
C HIS A 229 -3.37 33.02 -2.66
N CYS A 230 -2.96 32.35 -1.58
CA CYS A 230 -2.96 32.94 -0.22
C CYS A 230 -1.61 32.87 0.48
N GLU A 231 -0.59 32.32 -0.18
CA GLU A 231 0.82 32.26 0.26
C GLU A 231 1.06 31.51 1.58
N ARG A 232 0.05 30.80 2.09
CA ARG A 232 0.18 29.97 3.29
C ARG A 232 0.68 28.58 2.94
N GLU A 233 1.63 28.13 3.73
CA GLU A 233 2.08 26.73 3.78
C GLU A 233 0.99 25.86 4.41
N PHE A 234 0.84 24.65 3.89
CA PHE A 234 0.03 23.61 4.49
C PHE A 234 0.64 22.24 4.20
N THR A 235 0.23 21.30 5.02
CA THR A 235 0.60 19.89 4.88
C THR A 235 -0.65 19.08 4.56
N VAL A 236 -0.54 18.13 3.64
CA VAL A 236 -1.64 17.27 3.23
C VAL A 236 -1.16 15.81 3.11
N PRO A 237 -1.94 14.83 3.61
CA PRO A 237 -1.66 13.43 3.35
C PRO A 237 -1.91 13.10 1.88
N PHE A 238 -0.99 12.35 1.28
CA PHE A 238 -1.15 11.78 -0.04
C PHE A 238 -1.76 10.38 0.08
N GLU A 239 -3.06 10.28 -0.21
CA GLU A 239 -3.80 9.02 -0.26
C GLU A 239 -3.40 8.21 -1.50
N LEU A 240 -2.24 7.55 -1.42
CA LEU A 240 -1.62 6.81 -2.53
C LEU A 240 -2.57 5.78 -3.16
N THR A 241 -3.29 5.00 -2.33
CA THR A 241 -4.17 3.94 -2.82
C THR A 241 -5.30 4.55 -3.66
N ASP A 242 -5.98 5.56 -3.14
CA ASP A 242 -7.08 6.24 -3.83
C ASP A 242 -6.61 6.92 -5.10
N PHE A 243 -5.46 7.61 -5.04
CA PHE A 243 -4.86 8.24 -6.21
C PHE A 243 -4.51 7.20 -7.28
N PHE A 244 -3.78 6.15 -6.91
CA PHE A 244 -3.29 5.16 -7.87
C PHE A 244 -4.45 4.39 -8.51
N PHE A 245 -5.46 4.04 -7.73
CA PHE A 245 -6.61 3.29 -8.24
C PHE A 245 -7.52 4.19 -9.07
N GLY A 246 -7.68 5.46 -8.69
CA GLY A 246 -8.37 6.47 -9.50
C GLY A 246 -7.66 6.75 -10.84
N GLU A 247 -6.33 6.78 -10.84
CA GLU A 247 -5.50 6.90 -12.06
C GLU A 247 -5.75 5.71 -13.01
N LEU A 248 -5.88 4.50 -12.45
CA LEU A 248 -6.19 3.27 -13.21
C LEU A 248 -7.63 3.25 -13.72
N ALA A 249 -8.61 3.60 -12.88
CA ALA A 249 -10.02 3.68 -13.26
C ALA A 249 -10.24 4.68 -14.40
N THR A 250 -9.60 5.85 -14.32
CA THR A 250 -9.65 6.86 -15.41
C THR A 250 -8.97 6.36 -16.69
N GLY A 251 -7.97 5.47 -16.55
CA GLY A 251 -7.23 4.87 -17.64
C GLY A 251 -7.90 3.68 -18.32
N GLU A 252 -9.03 3.18 -17.82
CA GLU A 252 -9.69 1.95 -18.30
C GLU A 252 -10.07 2.04 -19.79
N GLU A 253 -10.66 3.16 -20.20
CA GLU A 253 -11.03 3.37 -21.61
C GLU A 253 -9.81 3.41 -22.53
N LEU A 254 -8.70 3.98 -22.05
CA LEU A 254 -7.46 3.99 -22.82
C LEU A 254 -6.90 2.58 -22.96
N LEU A 255 -6.88 1.79 -21.88
CA LEU A 255 -6.46 0.39 -21.92
C LEU A 255 -7.30 -0.41 -22.92
N ARG A 256 -8.63 -0.25 -22.89
CA ARG A 256 -9.55 -0.91 -23.83
C ARG A 256 -9.23 -0.55 -25.28
N ARG A 257 -8.90 0.73 -25.56
CA ARG A 257 -8.47 1.18 -26.88
C ARG A 257 -7.11 0.61 -27.29
N GLU A 258 -6.14 0.55 -26.37
CA GLU A 258 -4.84 -0.10 -26.60
C GLU A 258 -5.03 -1.57 -26.98
N VAL A 259 -5.85 -2.31 -26.22
CA VAL A 259 -6.19 -3.73 -26.47
C VAL A 259 -6.86 -3.90 -27.83
N HIS A 260 -7.90 -3.13 -28.12
CA HIS A 260 -8.60 -3.20 -29.41
C HIS A 260 -7.65 -2.96 -30.58
N TYR A 261 -6.82 -1.92 -30.50
CA TYR A 261 -5.89 -1.55 -31.57
C TYR A 261 -4.86 -2.65 -31.83
N LEU A 262 -4.25 -3.20 -30.76
CA LEU A 262 -3.28 -4.28 -30.90
C LEU A 262 -3.93 -5.58 -31.41
N ALA A 263 -5.10 -5.95 -30.90
CA ALA A 263 -5.83 -7.14 -31.34
C ALA A 263 -6.25 -7.04 -32.82
N TYR A 264 -6.68 -5.86 -33.26
CA TYR A 264 -7.10 -5.64 -34.63
C TYR A 264 -5.96 -5.81 -35.64
N HIS A 265 -4.75 -5.36 -35.30
CA HIS A 265 -3.59 -5.37 -36.21
C HIS A 265 -2.70 -6.61 -36.07
N TYR A 266 -2.47 -7.12 -34.86
CA TYR A 266 -1.60 -8.27 -34.62
C TYR A 266 -2.35 -9.60 -34.48
N HIS A 267 -3.67 -9.56 -34.29
CA HIS A 267 -4.52 -10.74 -34.06
C HIS A 267 -4.16 -11.55 -32.81
N TRP A 268 -3.45 -10.92 -31.86
CA TRP A 268 -3.27 -11.49 -30.53
C TRP A 268 -4.58 -11.46 -29.75
N SER A 269 -4.78 -12.47 -28.91
CA SER A 269 -5.90 -12.51 -28.00
C SER A 269 -5.82 -11.37 -26.96
N GLU A 270 -6.97 -10.98 -26.43
CA GLU A 270 -7.06 -10.03 -25.31
C GLU A 270 -6.17 -10.47 -24.13
N GLN A 271 -6.17 -11.75 -23.81
CA GLN A 271 -5.35 -12.30 -22.72
C GLN A 271 -3.84 -12.12 -22.96
N GLU A 272 -3.37 -12.34 -24.20
CA GLU A 272 -1.97 -12.15 -24.57
C GLU A 272 -1.57 -10.68 -24.49
N ILE A 273 -2.45 -9.76 -24.88
CA ILE A 273 -2.20 -8.32 -24.83
C ILE A 273 -2.21 -7.81 -23.38
N LEU A 274 -3.20 -8.22 -22.58
CA LEU A 274 -3.29 -7.83 -21.17
C LEU A 274 -2.12 -8.40 -20.34
N ALA A 275 -1.51 -9.52 -20.74
CA ALA A 275 -0.30 -10.01 -20.10
C ALA A 275 0.94 -9.12 -20.34
N LEU A 276 0.90 -8.19 -21.30
CA LEU A 276 1.99 -7.26 -21.56
C LEU A 276 1.94 -6.07 -20.59
N PRO A 277 3.09 -5.63 -20.07
CA PRO A 277 3.20 -4.35 -19.36
C PRO A 277 2.86 -3.15 -20.26
N ARG A 278 2.40 -2.07 -19.63
CA ARG A 278 1.97 -0.83 -20.31
C ARG A 278 3.00 -0.28 -21.31
N ASN A 279 4.26 -0.16 -20.89
CA ASN A 279 5.33 0.34 -21.77
C ASN A 279 5.52 -0.54 -23.02
N LYS A 280 5.37 -1.86 -22.88
CA LYS A 280 5.50 -2.80 -24.00
C LYS A 280 4.31 -2.71 -24.95
N ARG A 281 3.09 -2.60 -24.44
CA ARG A 281 1.89 -2.36 -25.28
C ARG A 281 2.06 -1.08 -26.09
N ARG A 282 2.45 0.02 -25.45
CA ARG A 282 2.64 1.32 -26.11
C ARG A 282 3.76 1.32 -27.15
N ALA A 283 4.87 0.63 -26.89
CA ALA A 283 5.93 0.48 -27.89
C ALA A 283 5.45 -0.23 -29.17
N TYR A 284 4.58 -1.25 -29.05
CA TYR A 284 3.96 -1.88 -30.21
C TYR A 284 3.01 -0.93 -30.95
N ILE A 285 2.21 -0.15 -30.22
CA ILE A 285 1.31 0.86 -30.80
C ILE A 285 2.09 1.93 -31.56
N GLU A 286 3.19 2.44 -30.99
CA GLU A 286 4.07 3.41 -31.64
C GLU A 286 4.68 2.84 -32.92
N THR A 287 5.16 1.59 -32.86
CA THR A 287 5.72 0.90 -34.04
C THR A 287 4.68 0.75 -35.16
N LEU A 288 3.44 0.34 -34.80
CA LEU A 288 2.32 0.25 -35.75
C LEU A 288 1.97 1.60 -36.35
N ALA A 289 1.88 2.65 -35.53
CA ALA A 289 1.54 3.99 -35.98
C ALA A 289 2.56 4.49 -37.03
N SER A 290 3.86 4.32 -36.76
CA SER A 290 4.93 4.67 -37.72
C SER A 290 4.92 3.82 -38.99
N GLU A 291 4.47 2.57 -38.94
CA GLU A 291 4.32 1.73 -40.14
C GLU A 291 3.13 2.18 -41.00
N ILE A 292 1.99 2.46 -40.38
CA ILE A 292 0.78 2.94 -41.07
C ILE A 292 1.04 4.30 -41.72
N GLU A 293 1.73 5.21 -41.04
CA GLU A 293 2.11 6.52 -41.58
C GLU A 293 2.97 6.36 -42.85
N ARG A 294 4.01 5.51 -42.79
CA ARG A 294 4.86 5.21 -43.96
C ARG A 294 4.09 4.61 -45.14
N LEU A 295 3.12 3.73 -44.87
CA LEU A 295 2.28 3.13 -45.91
C LEU A 295 1.34 4.15 -46.56
N ASN A 296 0.76 5.06 -45.77
CA ASN A 296 -0.10 6.11 -46.28
C ASN A 296 0.67 7.13 -47.13
N ASP A 297 1.87 7.50 -46.69
CA ASP A 297 2.76 8.40 -47.44
C ASP A 297 3.24 7.79 -48.76
N ALA A 298 3.38 6.47 -48.84
CA ALA A 298 3.77 5.77 -50.07
C ALA A 298 2.64 5.68 -51.12
N ILE A 299 1.39 5.92 -50.72
CA ILE A 299 0.19 5.85 -51.57
C ILE A 299 -0.25 7.26 -52.03
N THR A 300 0.29 8.32 -51.42
CA THR A 300 -0.01 9.73 -51.72
C THR A 300 0.99 10.32 -52.72
#